data_AF-A0AA39AE53-F1
#
_entry.id   AF-A0AA39AE53-F1
#
_cell.length_a   1.000
_cell.length_b   1.000
_cell.length_c   1.000
_cell.angle_alpha   90.00
_cell.angle_beta   90.00
_cell.angle_gamma   90.00
#
_symmetry.space_group_name_H-M   'P 1'
#
loop_
_entity.id
_entity.type
_entity.pdbx_description
1 polymer ?
#
loop_
_entity_poly.entity_id
_entity_poly.type
_entity_poly.pdbx_seq_one_letter_code
_entity_poly.pdbx_strand_id
1 'polypeptide(L)'
;MIQVLELGIVVHSVIIGISLGASESPKIIRPLVAAFTFHQFFEGMGLGGCIAQAKFKFRAAAIMALFFSLTTPVGIAIGIGISNVYDENSSTALIVEGIFNAVSAGILIYMALVDLLAADFMNPRMQTNGRLQVGANISLLVGAGCMSLMAKWA
;
A
#
# COMPACT_ATOMS: atom_id res chain seq x y z
N MET A 1 -16.60 -0.91 -1.86
CA MET A 1 -15.60 0.11 -1.53
C MET A 1 -14.44 -0.53 -0.79
N ILE A 2 -14.60 -0.92 0.48
CA ILE A 2 -13.44 -1.37 1.28
C ILE A 2 -13.02 -2.83 1.06
N GLN A 3 -13.90 -3.71 0.59
CA GLN A 3 -13.47 -5.03 0.12
C GLN A 3 -12.59 -4.94 -1.14
N VAL A 4 -12.75 -3.90 -1.96
CA VAL A 4 -11.91 -3.65 -3.15
C VAL A 4 -10.56 -3.09 -2.72
N LEU A 5 -10.56 -2.19 -1.72
CA LEU A 5 -9.34 -1.73 -1.05
C LEU A 5 -8.53 -2.88 -0.47
N GLU A 6 -9.19 -3.72 0.31
CA GLU A 6 -8.58 -4.87 0.97
C GLU A 6 -8.00 -5.83 -0.07
N LEU A 7 -8.72 -6.08 -1.18
CA LEU A 7 -8.20 -6.87 -2.29
C LEU A 7 -6.96 -6.24 -2.94
N GLY A 8 -6.98 -4.93 -3.22
CA GLY A 8 -5.84 -4.22 -3.83
C GLY A 8 -4.59 -4.26 -2.96
N ILE A 9 -4.75 -4.01 -1.66
CA ILE A 9 -3.69 -4.11 -0.65
C ILE A 9 -3.18 -5.55 -0.57
N VAL A 10 -4.08 -6.53 -0.47
CA VAL A 10 -3.69 -7.93 -0.28
C VAL A 10 -2.87 -8.43 -1.46
N VAL A 11 -3.36 -8.19 -2.69
CA VAL A 11 -2.71 -8.68 -3.91
C VAL A 11 -1.28 -8.14 -4.05
N HIS A 12 -1.08 -6.84 -3.83
CA HIS A 12 0.24 -6.21 -3.95
C HIS A 12 1.17 -6.57 -2.79
N SER A 13 0.64 -6.61 -1.56
CA SER A 13 1.42 -6.95 -0.37
C SER A 13 1.93 -8.39 -0.38
N VAL A 14 1.16 -9.34 -0.94
CA VAL A 14 1.61 -10.74 -1.08
C VAL A 14 2.78 -10.83 -2.05
N ILE A 15 2.66 -10.23 -3.23
CA ILE A 15 3.66 -10.36 -4.29
C ILE A 15 4.98 -9.72 -3.87
N ILE A 16 4.91 -8.51 -3.32
CA ILE A 16 6.08 -7.84 -2.73
C ILE A 16 6.71 -8.70 -1.63
N GLY A 17 5.89 -9.28 -0.74
CA GLY A 17 6.38 -10.14 0.32
C GLY A 17 7.14 -11.35 -0.23
N ILE A 18 6.60 -11.99 -1.26
CA ILE A 18 7.24 -13.14 -1.92
C ILE A 18 8.59 -12.74 -2.53
N SER A 19 8.64 -11.65 -3.30
CA SER A 19 9.90 -11.16 -3.90
C SER A 19 10.94 -10.82 -2.82
N LEU A 20 10.53 -10.11 -1.76
CA LEU A 20 11.42 -9.79 -0.65
C LEU A 20 11.93 -11.05 0.09
N GLY A 21 11.06 -12.05 0.29
CA GLY A 21 11.40 -13.30 0.97
C GLY A 21 12.26 -14.24 0.13
N ALA A 22 12.16 -14.17 -1.20
CA ALA A 22 12.99 -14.94 -2.13
C ALA A 22 14.37 -14.32 -2.39
N SER A 23 14.53 -13.02 -2.09
CA SER A 23 15.81 -12.35 -2.27
C SER A 23 16.89 -12.89 -1.34
N GLU A 24 18.05 -13.26 -1.90
CA GLU A 24 19.17 -13.83 -1.12
C GLU A 24 20.24 -12.79 -0.75
N SER A 25 20.15 -11.56 -1.26
CA SER A 25 21.19 -10.53 -1.09
C SER A 25 20.89 -9.59 0.09
N PRO A 26 21.68 -9.63 1.18
CA PRO A 26 21.47 -8.73 2.32
C PRO A 26 21.62 -7.24 1.98
N LYS A 27 22.32 -6.93 0.88
CA LYS A 27 22.49 -5.56 0.37
C LYS A 27 21.20 -5.02 -0.28
N ILE A 28 20.34 -5.91 -0.78
CA ILE A 28 19.03 -5.57 -1.35
C ILE A 28 17.98 -5.59 -0.23
N ILE A 29 17.96 -6.66 0.56
CA ILE A 29 16.95 -6.87 1.63
C ILE A 29 16.92 -5.71 2.64
N ARG A 30 18.07 -5.21 3.11
CA ARG A 30 18.12 -4.21 4.18
C ARG A 30 17.47 -2.86 3.80
N PRO A 31 17.86 -2.21 2.68
CA PRO A 31 17.15 -1.03 2.19
C PRO A 31 15.67 -1.31 1.89
N LEU A 32 15.38 -2.46 1.27
CA LEU A 32 14.03 -2.81 0.84
C LEU A 32 13.08 -3.00 2.02
N VAL A 33 13.51 -3.66 3.11
CA VAL A 33 12.75 -3.78 4.36
C VAL A 33 12.51 -2.40 4.98
N ALA A 34 13.51 -1.52 4.99
CA ALA A 34 13.35 -0.17 5.53
C ALA A 34 12.33 0.63 4.71
N ALA A 35 12.45 0.63 3.38
CA ALA A 35 11.51 1.28 2.48
C ALA A 35 10.08 0.71 2.63
N PHE A 36 9.93 -0.61 2.61
CA PHE A 36 8.61 -1.24 2.78
C PHE A 36 7.98 -0.99 4.14
N THR A 37 8.77 -0.92 5.23
CA THR A 37 8.23 -0.60 6.56
C THR A 37 7.63 0.82 6.57
N PHE A 38 8.33 1.79 6.01
CA PHE A 38 7.80 3.15 5.88
C PHE A 38 6.57 3.18 4.97
N HIS A 39 6.55 2.42 3.89
CA HIS A 39 5.45 2.39 2.93
C HIS A 39 4.19 1.82 3.59
N GLN A 40 4.33 0.66 4.23
CA GLN A 40 3.26 -0.03 4.94
C GLN A 40 2.74 0.80 6.11
N PHE A 41 3.58 1.61 6.76
CA PHE A 41 3.14 2.52 7.80
C PHE A 41 2.15 3.57 7.25
N PHE A 42 2.46 4.19 6.11
CA PHE A 42 1.58 5.19 5.51
C PHE A 42 0.30 4.57 4.91
N GLU A 43 0.39 3.40 4.27
CA GLU A 43 -0.79 2.66 3.83
C GLU A 43 -1.70 2.27 5.00
N GLY A 44 -1.11 1.83 6.12
CA GLY A 44 -1.84 1.49 7.34
C GLY A 44 -2.54 2.69 7.97
N MET A 45 -1.91 3.87 7.97
CA MET A 45 -2.57 5.11 8.40
C MET A 45 -3.74 5.50 7.48
N GLY A 46 -3.60 5.33 6.17
CA GLY A 46 -4.69 5.54 5.21
C GLY A 46 -5.88 4.62 5.47
N LEU A 47 -5.63 3.33 5.64
CA LEU A 47 -6.66 2.33 5.98
C LEU A 47 -7.32 2.65 7.34
N GLY A 48 -6.54 3.04 8.35
CA GLY A 48 -7.06 3.51 9.64
C GLY A 48 -7.98 4.73 9.52
N GLY A 49 -7.61 5.69 8.67
CA GLY A 49 -8.43 6.86 8.33
C GLY A 49 -9.77 6.46 7.72
N CYS A 50 -9.76 5.57 6.71
CA CYS A 50 -10.98 5.02 6.11
C CYS A 50 -11.89 4.35 7.14
N ILE A 51 -11.31 3.52 8.02
CA ILE A 51 -12.05 2.81 9.07
C ILE A 51 -12.70 3.79 10.05
N ALA A 52 -11.97 4.82 10.45
CA ALA A 52 -12.47 5.86 11.35
C ALA A 52 -13.64 6.66 10.74
N GLN A 53 -13.56 6.97 9.45
CA GLN A 53 -14.61 7.71 8.74
C GLN A 53 -15.86 6.85 8.49
N ALA A 54 -15.69 5.57 8.16
CA ALA A 54 -16.77 4.68 7.76
C ALA A 54 -17.61 4.11 8.92
N LYS A 55 -17.31 4.47 10.18
CA LYS A 55 -18.04 4.04 11.41
C LYS A 55 -18.33 2.53 11.48
N PHE A 56 -17.35 1.69 11.10
CA PHE A 56 -17.56 0.24 11.13
C PHE A 56 -17.78 -0.30 12.53
N LYS A 57 -18.46 -1.46 12.59
CA LYS A 57 -18.42 -2.31 13.78
C LYS A 57 -16.96 -2.73 14.04
N PHE A 58 -16.55 -2.72 15.30
CA PHE A 58 -15.19 -3.10 15.72
C PHE A 58 -14.71 -4.42 15.11
N ARG A 59 -15.60 -5.41 14.95
CA ARG A 59 -15.28 -6.69 14.31
C ARG A 59 -14.77 -6.54 12.87
N ALA A 60 -15.40 -5.69 12.06
CA ALA A 60 -14.96 -5.47 10.69
C ALA A 60 -13.63 -4.70 10.66
N ALA A 61 -13.47 -3.69 11.51
CA ALA A 61 -12.21 -2.96 11.68
C ALA A 61 -11.05 -3.90 12.06
N ALA A 62 -11.28 -4.81 13.00
CA ALA A 62 -10.29 -5.79 13.44
C ALA A 62 -9.92 -6.78 12.33
N ILE A 63 -10.90 -7.26 11.55
CA ILE A 63 -10.64 -8.17 10.42
C ILE A 63 -9.74 -7.48 9.38
N MET A 64 -10.06 -6.25 8.99
CA MET A 64 -9.27 -5.51 8.01
C MET A 64 -7.85 -5.23 8.49
N ALA A 65 -7.69 -4.85 9.77
CA ALA A 65 -6.37 -4.64 10.36
C ALA A 65 -5.55 -5.95 10.39
N LEU A 66 -6.20 -7.08 10.68
CA LEU A 66 -5.55 -8.40 10.66
C LEU A 66 -5.08 -8.76 9.24
N PHE A 67 -5.95 -8.65 8.23
CA PHE A 67 -5.56 -8.92 6.84
C PHE A 67 -4.41 -8.00 6.39
N PHE A 68 -4.51 -6.69 6.67
CA PHE A 68 -3.44 -5.74 6.37
C PHE A 68 -2.09 -6.14 7.00
N SER A 69 -2.11 -6.50 8.29
CA SER A 69 -0.88 -6.80 9.05
C SER A 69 -0.26 -8.16 8.72
N LEU A 70 -1.07 -9.17 8.39
CA LEU A 70 -0.60 -10.55 8.16
C LEU A 70 -0.19 -10.82 6.72
N THR A 71 -0.72 -10.07 5.75
CA THR A 71 -0.49 -10.37 4.34
C THR A 71 0.99 -10.30 3.96
N THR A 72 1.70 -9.22 4.32
CA THR A 72 3.12 -9.07 3.97
C THR A 72 4.01 -10.13 4.66
N PRO A 73 3.88 -10.40 5.97
CA PRO A 73 4.62 -11.50 6.62
C PRO A 73 4.35 -12.87 6.02
N VAL A 74 3.10 -13.16 5.62
CA VAL A 74 2.76 -14.42 4.95
C VAL A 74 3.41 -14.49 3.58
N GLY A 75 3.41 -13.40 2.80
CA GLY A 75 4.13 -13.31 1.53
C GLY A 75 5.64 -13.58 1.70
N ILE A 76 6.27 -12.97 2.70
CA ILE A 76 7.70 -13.19 3.02
C ILE A 76 7.95 -14.66 3.38
N ALA A 77 7.12 -15.27 4.21
CA ALA A 77 7.27 -16.67 4.60
C ALA A 77 7.16 -17.61 3.38
N ILE A 78 6.23 -17.33 2.47
CA ILE A 78 6.09 -18.06 1.21
C ILE A 78 7.33 -17.86 0.35
N GLY A 79 7.80 -16.62 0.17
CA GLY A 79 9.02 -16.29 -0.58
C GLY A 79 10.25 -17.05 -0.10
N ILE A 80 10.47 -17.09 1.22
CA ILE A 80 11.54 -17.88 1.84
C ILE A 80 11.37 -19.37 1.52
N GLY A 81 10.16 -19.90 1.60
CA GLY A 81 9.88 -21.32 1.35
C GLY A 81 10.09 -21.75 -0.10
N ILE A 82 9.88 -20.86 -1.07
CA ILE A 82 10.05 -21.14 -2.51
C ILE A 82 11.35 -20.61 -3.09
N SER A 83 12.19 -19.93 -2.30
CA SER A 83 13.44 -19.27 -2.71
C SER A 83 14.35 -20.14 -3.58
N ASN A 84 14.46 -21.45 -3.28
CA ASN A 84 15.31 -22.37 -4.04
C ASN A 84 14.82 -22.66 -5.48
N VAL A 85 13.56 -22.35 -5.81
CA VAL A 85 12.91 -22.71 -7.08
C VAL A 85 12.35 -21.50 -7.81
N TYR A 86 12.11 -20.40 -7.09
CA TYR A 86 11.60 -19.15 -7.62
C TYR A 86 12.75 -18.27 -8.10
N ASP A 87 12.84 -18.06 -9.41
CA ASP A 87 13.73 -17.08 -10.00
C ASP A 87 12.99 -15.74 -10.19
N GLU A 88 13.26 -14.80 -9.29
CA GLU A 88 12.74 -13.43 -9.30
C GLU A 88 13.12 -12.66 -10.58
N ASN A 89 14.17 -13.07 -11.28
CA ASN A 89 14.64 -12.44 -12.52
C ASN A 89 14.06 -13.08 -13.79
N SER A 90 13.26 -14.15 -13.66
CA SER A 90 12.66 -14.81 -14.81
C SER A 90 11.60 -13.94 -15.49
N SER A 91 11.50 -13.99 -16.82
CA SER A 91 10.53 -13.18 -17.57
C SER A 91 9.08 -13.45 -17.14
N THR A 92 8.76 -14.70 -16.80
CA THR A 92 7.42 -15.08 -16.32
C THR A 92 7.13 -14.45 -14.96
N ALA A 93 8.07 -14.48 -14.02
CA ALA A 93 7.90 -13.85 -12.70
C ALA A 93 7.66 -12.34 -12.84
N LEU A 94 8.48 -11.66 -13.64
CA LEU A 94 8.37 -10.22 -13.90
C LEU A 94 7.05 -9.83 -14.58
N ILE A 95 6.55 -10.64 -15.53
CA ILE A 95 5.26 -10.39 -16.18
C ILE A 95 4.11 -10.54 -15.18
N VAL A 96 4.11 -11.60 -14.39
CA VAL A 96 3.08 -11.86 -13.39
C VAL A 96 3.07 -10.75 -12.34
N GLU A 97 4.23 -10.43 -11.78
CA GLU A 97 4.41 -9.31 -10.85
C GLU A 97 3.93 -7.99 -11.46
N GLY A 98 4.33 -7.69 -12.70
CA GLY A 98 3.93 -6.47 -13.40
C GLY A 98 2.42 -6.34 -13.59
N ILE A 99 1.73 -7.43 -13.96
CA ILE A 99 0.26 -7.44 -14.13
C ILE A 99 -0.43 -7.15 -12.79
N PHE A 100 -0.07 -7.87 -11.73
CA PHE A 100 -0.70 -7.69 -10.43
C PHE A 100 -0.37 -6.34 -9.79
N ASN A 101 0.86 -5.84 -9.97
CA ASN A 101 1.24 -4.50 -9.54
C ASN A 101 0.47 -3.43 -10.31
N ALA A 102 0.24 -3.58 -11.62
CA ALA A 102 -0.56 -2.64 -12.39
C ALA A 102 -2.04 -2.63 -11.95
N VAL A 103 -2.61 -3.80 -11.70
CA VAL A 103 -3.99 -3.92 -11.18
C VAL A 103 -4.11 -3.28 -9.80
N SER A 104 -3.18 -3.57 -8.88
CA SER A 104 -3.18 -2.98 -7.56
C SER A 104 -2.97 -1.46 -7.59
N ALA A 105 -2.02 -0.98 -8.39
CA ALA A 105 -1.79 0.46 -8.57
C ALA A 105 -3.06 1.17 -9.08
N GLY A 106 -3.77 0.58 -10.03
CA GLY A 106 -5.06 1.12 -10.51
C GLY A 106 -6.11 1.22 -9.40
N ILE A 107 -6.25 0.17 -8.57
CA ILE A 107 -7.16 0.16 -7.43
C ILE A 107 -6.77 1.22 -6.40
N LEU A 108 -5.48 1.32 -6.04
CA LEU A 108 -4.96 2.26 -5.05
C LEU A 108 -5.08 3.72 -5.54
N ILE A 109 -4.88 3.99 -6.83
CA ILE A 109 -5.10 5.32 -7.41
C ILE A 109 -6.59 5.69 -7.37
N TYR A 110 -7.49 4.79 -7.76
CA TYR A 110 -8.93 5.03 -7.68
C TYR A 110 -9.35 5.35 -6.23
N MET A 111 -8.90 4.52 -5.30
CA MET A 111 -9.07 4.69 -3.86
C MET A 111 -8.58 6.06 -3.36
N ALA A 112 -7.35 6.44 -3.72
CA ALA A 112 -6.77 7.70 -3.28
C ALA A 112 -7.55 8.90 -3.83
N LEU A 113 -7.91 8.89 -5.11
CA LEU A 113 -8.55 10.03 -5.77
C LEU A 113 -10.06 10.12 -5.48
N VAL A 114 -10.77 9.01 -5.62
CA VAL A 114 -12.24 8.96 -5.59
C VAL A 114 -12.77 8.70 -4.18
N ASP A 115 -12.21 7.74 -3.46
CA ASP A 115 -12.76 7.34 -2.16
C ASP A 115 -12.23 8.21 -1.00
N LEU A 116 -10.98 8.68 -1.10
CA LEU A 116 -10.36 9.51 -0.06
C LEU A 116 -10.39 11.00 -0.41
N LEU A 117 -9.67 11.40 -1.46
CA LEU A 117 -9.44 12.81 -1.74
C LEU A 117 -10.73 13.53 -2.11
N ALA A 118 -11.61 12.91 -2.91
CA ALA A 118 -12.90 13.52 -3.21
C ALA A 118 -13.80 13.64 -1.97
N ALA A 119 -13.78 12.67 -1.05
CA ALA A 119 -14.56 12.76 0.19
C ALA A 119 -14.11 13.94 1.09
N ASP A 120 -12.79 14.13 1.22
CA ASP A 120 -12.22 15.23 1.98
C ASP A 120 -12.40 16.59 1.27
N PHE A 121 -12.21 16.62 -0.05
CA PHE A 121 -12.25 17.85 -0.83
C PHE A 121 -13.66 18.33 -1.19
N MET A 122 -14.65 17.44 -1.22
CA MET A 122 -16.06 17.81 -1.41
C MET A 122 -16.75 18.20 -0.10
N ASN A 123 -16.05 18.10 1.04
CA ASN A 123 -16.59 18.52 2.32
C ASN A 123 -16.86 20.04 2.34
N PRO A 124 -18.06 20.52 2.73
CA PRO A 124 -18.37 21.94 2.78
C PRO A 124 -17.41 22.77 3.63
N ARG A 125 -16.87 22.21 4.72
CA ARG A 125 -15.87 22.87 5.58
C ARG A 125 -14.57 23.15 4.84
N MET A 126 -14.20 22.25 3.94
CA MET A 126 -13.01 22.36 3.12
C MET A 126 -13.25 23.32 1.96
N GLN A 127 -14.39 23.23 1.27
CA GLN A 127 -14.77 24.12 0.16
C GLN A 127 -14.89 25.60 0.56
N THR A 128 -15.28 25.87 1.80
CA THR A 128 -15.46 27.24 2.32
C THR A 128 -14.19 27.84 2.92
N ASN A 129 -13.10 27.07 3.08
CA ASN A 129 -11.89 27.51 3.75
C ASN A 129 -10.64 27.34 2.88
N GLY A 130 -10.27 28.41 2.16
CA GLY A 130 -9.10 28.42 1.27
C GLY A 130 -7.76 28.11 1.97
N ARG A 131 -7.60 28.46 3.26
CA ARG A 131 -6.39 28.09 4.03
C ARG A 131 -6.32 26.57 4.24
N LEU A 132 -7.46 25.95 4.54
CA LEU A 132 -7.55 24.50 4.69
C LEU A 132 -7.30 23.78 3.37
N GLN A 133 -7.82 24.31 2.26
CA GLN A 133 -7.54 23.78 0.91
C GLN A 133 -6.05 23.82 0.59
N VAL A 134 -5.40 24.96 0.76
CA VAL A 134 -3.95 25.09 0.48
C VAL A 134 -3.15 24.15 1.39
N GLY A 135 -3.45 24.09 2.69
CA GLY A 135 -2.78 23.19 3.62
C GLY A 135 -2.94 21.71 3.24
N ALA A 136 -4.14 21.30 2.83
CA ALA A 136 -4.41 19.92 2.39
C ALA A 136 -3.67 19.57 1.10
N ASN A 137 -3.66 20.46 0.10
CA ASN A 137 -2.93 20.25 -1.14
C ASN A 137 -1.41 20.18 -0.92
N ILE A 138 -0.85 21.04 -0.08
CA ILE A 138 0.58 20.99 0.26
C ILE A 138 0.88 19.65 0.95
N SER A 139 0.05 19.23 1.91
CA SER A 139 0.24 17.95 2.61
C SER A 139 0.17 16.76 1.66
N LEU A 140 -0.76 16.78 0.69
CA LEU A 140 -0.88 15.77 -0.35
C LEU A 140 0.38 15.69 -1.23
N LEU A 141 0.86 16.84 -1.72
CA LEU A 141 2.05 16.91 -2.56
C LEU A 141 3.31 16.48 -1.81
N VAL A 142 3.45 16.86 -0.54
CA VAL A 142 4.55 16.40 0.32
C VAL A 142 4.49 14.89 0.51
N GLY A 143 3.31 14.33 0.80
CA GLY A 143 3.12 12.88 0.91
C GLY A 143 3.50 12.15 -0.37
N ALA A 144 2.99 12.59 -1.53
CA ALA A 144 3.34 12.03 -2.83
C ALA A 144 4.84 12.13 -3.14
N GLY A 145 5.47 13.26 -2.80
CA GLY A 145 6.91 13.47 -2.93
C GLY A 145 7.73 12.51 -2.07
N CYS A 146 7.35 12.33 -0.80
CA CYS A 146 8.00 11.37 0.11
C CYS A 146 7.92 9.93 -0.42
N MET A 147 6.75 9.51 -0.89
CA MET A 147 6.57 8.16 -1.46
C MET A 147 7.40 7.97 -2.74
N SER A 148 7.50 9.01 -3.59
CA SER A 148 8.37 8.98 -4.78
C SER A 148 9.86 8.87 -4.42
N LEU A 149 10.32 9.57 -3.38
CA LEU A 149 11.70 9.48 -2.92
C LEU A 149 12.03 8.08 -2.37
N MET A 150 11.10 7.47 -1.64
CA MET A 150 11.24 6.09 -1.18
C MET A 150 11.36 5.11 -2.34
N ALA A 151 10.52 5.25 -3.36
CA ALA A 151 10.58 4.40 -4.55
C ALA A 151 11.89 4.53 -5.34
N LYS A 152 12.56 5.69 -5.26
CA LYS A 152 13.88 5.90 -5.90
C LYS A 152 15.03 5.32 -5.07
N TRP A 153 14.80 5.10 -3.78
CA TRP A 153 15.81 4.65 -2.82
C TRP A 153 15.75 3.15 -2.55
N ALA A 154 14.56 2.55 -2.69
CA ALA A 154 14.30 1.11 -2.72
C ALA A 154 14.89 0.48 -4.00
#